data_AF-A0A355IBQ9-F1
#
_entry.id   AF-A0A355IBQ9-F1
#
_cell.length_a   1.000
_cell.length_b   1.000
_cell.length_c   1.000
_cell.angle_alpha   90.00
_cell.angle_beta   90.00
_cell.angle_gamma   90.00
#
_symmetry.space_group_name_H-M   'P 1'
#
loop_
_entity.id
_entity.type
_entity.pdbx_description
1 polymer ?
#
loop_
_entity_poly.entity_id
_entity_poly.type
_entity_poly.pdbx_seq_one_letter_code
_entity_poly.pdbx_strand_id
1 'polypeptide(L)'
;MRRDRKRLAALVLIVAFMISFSAVNVRVCAQQEMLLADAITNGLVRAEIKGAGLAEIEARLERQTEQPITIAIPAGTFFVNRGAALNMVAVKNIWIDLSAKTETRVMIPSAGTNMYKRVPDSSFSFDVRQTPEPKELARLCIRLAIAQISIPARQIAVWIVTDDPARHDIDKTYIIRWQNGSTTPAASNEDILQAMKAVEQAGINTANKKLFKEKISAIRGIVSADQEIADYAVKLLGFTGREPISALVSLLGDNVLAIRAEAANSLKKAGPLALEYLLLAANGMDPTVALEAIRLLAGFEGTHVVQVLRNATASTNPAIRAEAVRSLSGRTGVECLSILKPLLQDSDATVRKNAAEALQRLRWRPTNKTEEVWFLIALRRAEECVALGSVAVEPLITVLQDPEAPVRLMAVKALGLLADERAVEPLIAMVADRDAEIRSATAVALGKLGDYRAVESLIELLADADEQVTEDAWQALKAITGKDFRKTKLTWKSWWILNKHKF
;
A
#
# COMPACT_ATOMS: atom_id res chain seq x y z
N MET A 1 -47.07 2.77 -32.56
CA MET A 1 -46.74 3.11 -31.15
C MET A 1 -47.14 4.55 -30.82
N ARG A 2 -48.44 4.84 -30.69
CA ARG A 2 -48.97 6.18 -30.36
C ARG A 2 -50.28 6.11 -29.55
N ARG A 3 -50.53 5.02 -28.81
CA ARG A 3 -51.82 4.76 -28.14
C ARG A 3 -51.78 4.60 -26.60
N ASP A 4 -50.62 4.56 -25.95
CA ASP A 4 -50.55 4.35 -24.48
C ASP A 4 -50.24 5.60 -23.63
N ARG A 5 -50.01 6.77 -24.23
CA ARG A 5 -49.82 8.01 -23.45
C ARG A 5 -51.12 8.69 -22.99
N LYS A 6 -52.29 8.25 -23.47
CA LYS A 6 -53.59 8.86 -23.11
C LYS A 6 -54.30 8.18 -21.93
N ARG A 7 -53.89 6.98 -21.50
CA ARG A 7 -54.48 6.29 -20.35
C ARG A 7 -53.80 6.60 -19.01
N LEU A 8 -52.52 6.99 -19.02
CA LEU A 8 -51.83 7.43 -17.80
C LEU A 8 -52.27 8.83 -17.32
N ALA A 9 -52.63 9.73 -18.25
CA ALA A 9 -53.08 11.08 -17.91
C ALA A 9 -54.50 11.11 -17.28
N ALA A 10 -55.35 10.12 -17.59
CA ALA A 10 -56.69 9.98 -17.01
C ALA A 10 -56.68 9.38 -15.60
N LEU A 11 -55.68 8.57 -15.25
CA LEU A 11 -55.56 8.00 -13.90
C LEU A 11 -54.97 9.00 -12.88
N VAL A 12 -54.12 9.93 -13.34
CA VAL A 12 -53.54 10.99 -12.50
C VAL A 12 -54.54 12.11 -12.22
N LEU A 13 -55.55 12.32 -13.08
CA LEU A 13 -56.59 13.34 -12.86
C LEU A 13 -57.71 12.89 -11.91
N ILE A 14 -57.95 11.57 -11.77
CA ILE A 14 -59.03 11.03 -10.92
C ILE A 14 -58.59 10.88 -9.45
N VAL A 15 -57.29 10.77 -9.18
CA VAL A 15 -56.74 10.82 -7.81
C VAL A 15 -56.57 12.27 -7.32
N ALA A 16 -56.47 13.24 -8.23
CA ALA A 16 -56.35 14.67 -7.89
C ALA A 16 -57.69 15.40 -7.68
N PHE A 17 -58.83 14.78 -7.98
CA PHE A 17 -60.16 15.45 -7.92
C PHE A 17 -61.15 14.84 -6.91
N MET A 18 -60.76 13.78 -6.19
CA MET A 18 -61.62 13.06 -5.23
C MET A 18 -61.15 13.13 -3.76
N ILE A 19 -60.29 14.10 -3.42
CA ILE A 19 -60.01 14.46 -2.01
C ILE A 19 -60.07 15.99 -1.87
N SER A 20 -61.19 16.56 -2.30
CA SER A 20 -61.60 17.91 -1.95
C SER A 20 -63.12 17.94 -1.85
N PHE A 21 -63.60 18.21 -0.63
CA PHE A 21 -64.96 18.54 -0.24
C PHE A 21 -66.01 17.41 -0.10
N SER A 22 -65.93 16.72 1.03
CA SER A 22 -67.13 16.53 1.86
C SER A 22 -66.92 17.28 3.17
N ALA A 23 -67.68 18.37 3.32
CA ALA A 23 -67.69 19.23 4.48
C ALA A 23 -68.07 18.45 5.74
N VAL A 24 -67.09 18.16 6.57
CA VAL A 24 -67.25 18.06 8.01
C VAL A 24 -66.56 19.30 8.57
N ASN A 25 -67.31 20.14 9.27
CA ASN A 25 -66.79 21.26 10.06
C ASN A 25 -65.87 20.71 11.16
N VAL A 26 -64.64 20.38 10.79
CA VAL A 26 -63.51 20.38 11.70
C VAL A 26 -62.73 21.62 11.34
N ARG A 27 -62.78 22.65 12.19
CA ARG A 27 -61.73 23.67 12.21
C ARG A 27 -60.42 22.93 12.52
N VAL A 28 -59.74 22.45 11.48
CA VAL A 28 -58.33 22.13 11.58
C VAL A 28 -57.65 23.49 11.61
N CYS A 29 -57.41 24.02 12.82
CA CYS A 29 -56.34 24.98 13.00
C CYS A 29 -55.09 24.30 12.46
N ALA A 30 -54.65 24.66 11.26
CA ALA A 30 -53.37 24.24 10.73
C ALA A 30 -52.33 24.72 11.75
N GLN A 31 -51.77 23.80 12.54
CA GLN A 31 -50.57 24.08 13.32
C GLN A 31 -49.50 24.48 12.31
N GLN A 32 -49.09 25.75 12.34
CA GLN A 32 -48.07 26.24 11.45
C GLN A 32 -46.72 25.69 11.95
N GLU A 33 -46.19 24.68 11.25
CA GLU A 33 -44.84 24.19 11.48
C GLU A 33 -43.83 25.22 10.96
N MET A 34 -42.86 25.59 11.79
CA MET A 34 -41.87 26.59 11.43
C MET A 34 -40.50 26.29 12.06
N LEU A 35 -39.44 26.57 11.32
CA LEU A 35 -38.07 26.43 11.83
C LEU A 35 -37.82 27.39 12.99
N LEU A 36 -37.10 26.94 14.02
CA LEU A 36 -36.78 27.77 15.19
C LEU A 36 -36.12 29.11 14.81
N ALA A 37 -35.18 29.10 13.87
CA ALA A 37 -34.53 30.32 13.40
C ALA A 37 -35.55 31.31 12.83
N ASP A 38 -36.43 30.84 11.95
CA ASP A 38 -37.46 31.67 11.31
C ASP A 38 -38.50 32.17 12.32
N ALA A 39 -38.88 31.34 13.29
CA ALA A 39 -39.80 31.70 14.36
C ALA A 39 -39.26 32.82 15.25
N ILE A 40 -37.95 32.79 15.54
CA ILE A 40 -37.25 33.84 16.29
C ILE A 40 -37.17 35.11 15.43
N THR A 41 -36.75 35.00 14.17
CA THR A 41 -36.62 36.15 13.26
C THR A 41 -37.95 36.86 13.02
N ASN A 42 -39.05 36.10 12.90
CA ASN A 42 -40.40 36.64 12.72
C ASN A 42 -41.05 37.13 14.03
N GLY A 43 -40.33 37.08 15.17
CA GLY A 43 -40.84 37.52 16.47
C GLY A 43 -41.97 36.65 17.04
N LEU A 44 -42.18 35.45 16.51
CA LEU A 44 -43.26 34.54 16.91
C LEU A 44 -42.89 33.72 18.16
N VAL A 45 -41.58 33.53 18.39
CA VAL A 45 -41.03 32.86 19.57
C VAL A 45 -39.85 33.65 20.11
N ARG A 46 -39.81 33.86 21.43
CA ARG A 46 -38.61 34.29 22.15
C ARG A 46 -37.87 33.05 22.62
N ALA A 47 -36.59 32.95 22.31
CA ALA A 47 -35.73 31.83 22.73
C ALA A 47 -34.57 32.33 23.59
N GLU A 48 -34.42 31.77 24.78
CA GLU A 48 -33.21 31.89 25.59
C GLU A 48 -32.47 30.56 25.51
N ILE A 49 -31.28 30.58 24.93
CA ILE A 49 -30.52 29.37 24.62
C ILE A 49 -29.23 29.38 25.41
N LYS A 50 -29.05 28.37 26.24
CA LYS A 50 -27.89 28.23 27.13
C LYS A 50 -27.21 26.89 26.96
N GLY A 51 -25.89 26.89 27.17
CA GLY A 51 -25.13 25.64 27.19
C GLY A 51 -25.51 24.80 28.41
N ALA A 52 -25.84 23.53 28.20
CA ALA A 52 -26.11 22.57 29.27
C ALA A 52 -25.05 21.44 29.33
N GLY A 53 -23.95 21.59 28.58
CA GLY A 53 -22.85 20.64 28.48
C GLY A 53 -22.20 20.67 27.10
N LEU A 54 -21.36 19.68 26.78
CA LEU A 54 -20.74 19.54 25.46
C LEU A 54 -21.57 18.75 24.45
N ALA A 55 -22.59 18.06 24.94
CA ALA A 55 -23.45 17.19 24.14
C ALA A 55 -24.88 17.73 24.03
N GLU A 56 -25.24 18.78 24.78
CA GLU A 56 -26.61 19.28 24.87
C GLU A 56 -26.68 20.79 25.13
N ILE A 57 -27.75 21.40 24.64
CA ILE A 57 -28.11 22.79 24.83
C ILE A 57 -29.48 22.84 25.49
N GLU A 58 -29.68 23.72 26.47
CA GLU A 58 -31.01 24.02 27.00
C GLU A 58 -31.60 25.20 26.22
N ALA A 59 -32.75 24.99 25.61
CA ALA A 59 -33.54 26.05 24.99
C ALA A 59 -34.81 26.28 25.80
N ARG A 60 -34.95 27.51 26.32
CA ARG A 60 -36.19 28.01 26.91
C ARG A 60 -36.93 28.80 25.83
N LEU A 61 -38.08 28.27 25.40
CA LEU A 61 -38.88 28.82 24.33
C LEU A 61 -40.18 29.39 24.88
N GLU A 62 -40.46 30.64 24.55
CA GLU A 62 -41.66 31.37 24.96
C GLU A 62 -42.43 31.86 23.72
N ARG A 63 -43.69 31.43 23.59
CA ARG A 63 -44.57 31.77 22.47
C ARG A 63 -45.03 33.22 22.59
N GLN A 64 -44.84 34.01 21.52
CA GLN A 64 -45.21 35.43 21.45
C GLN A 64 -46.44 35.69 20.55
N THR A 65 -47.11 34.62 20.10
CA THR A 65 -48.30 34.65 19.26
C THR A 65 -49.48 33.97 19.94
N GLU A 66 -50.70 34.44 19.68
CA GLU A 66 -51.93 33.80 20.15
C GLU A 66 -52.21 32.49 19.40
N GLN A 67 -51.75 32.38 18.15
CA GLN A 67 -51.96 31.20 17.33
C GLN A 67 -51.11 30.01 17.82
N PRO A 68 -51.66 28.78 17.80
CA PRO A 68 -50.89 27.58 18.12
C PRO A 68 -49.77 27.38 17.10
N ILE A 69 -48.59 26.99 17.57
CA ILE A 69 -47.38 26.90 16.74
C ILE A 69 -46.56 25.67 17.14
N THR A 70 -46.00 25.00 16.13
CA THR A 70 -45.07 23.88 16.33
C THR A 70 -43.72 24.28 15.79
N ILE A 71 -42.70 24.19 16.64
CA ILE A 71 -41.34 24.59 16.32
C ILE A 71 -40.51 23.37 15.94
N ALA A 72 -39.88 23.45 14.76
CA ALA A 72 -38.94 22.47 14.27
C ALA A 72 -37.50 22.93 14.52
N ILE A 73 -36.68 22.06 15.11
CA ILE A 73 -35.23 22.20 15.22
C ILE A 73 -34.61 21.04 14.44
N PRO A 74 -34.32 21.23 13.14
CA PRO A 74 -33.69 20.18 12.35
C PRO A 74 -32.29 19.81 12.84
N ALA A 75 -31.89 18.57 12.60
CA ALA A 75 -30.49 18.20 12.65
C ALA A 75 -29.69 19.11 11.70
N GLY A 76 -28.58 19.62 12.20
CA GLY A 76 -27.79 20.66 11.56
C GLY A 76 -28.00 22.04 12.18
N THR A 77 -29.11 22.37 12.86
CA THR A 77 -29.32 23.74 13.39
C THR A 77 -28.09 24.26 14.14
N PHE A 78 -27.60 25.45 13.72
CA PHE A 78 -26.34 26.01 14.19
C PHE A 78 -26.59 26.99 15.33
N PHE A 79 -25.85 26.83 16.42
CA PHE A 79 -25.90 27.69 17.59
C PHE A 79 -24.55 28.40 17.75
N VAL A 80 -24.57 29.73 17.70
CA VAL A 80 -23.38 30.58 17.74
C VAL A 80 -23.29 31.26 19.09
N ASN A 81 -22.20 31.05 19.82
CA ASN A 81 -22.01 31.69 21.12
C ASN A 81 -21.70 33.19 20.95
N ARG A 82 -22.39 34.04 21.71
CA ARG A 82 -22.21 35.50 21.72
C ARG A 82 -20.84 35.95 22.29
N GLY A 83 -20.15 35.09 23.03
CA GLY A 83 -18.86 35.35 23.70
C GLY A 83 -17.63 34.66 23.08
N ALA A 84 -17.75 34.13 21.86
CA ALA A 84 -16.65 33.63 21.00
C ALA A 84 -15.85 32.38 21.46
N ALA A 85 -16.48 31.40 22.13
CA ALA A 85 -15.73 30.20 22.57
C ALA A 85 -16.32 28.83 22.16
N LEU A 86 -17.57 28.73 21.69
CA LEU A 86 -18.19 27.45 21.36
C LEU A 86 -19.30 27.64 20.32
N ASN A 87 -19.22 27.02 19.14
CA ASN A 87 -20.41 26.85 18.30
C ASN A 87 -20.89 25.40 18.42
N MET A 88 -22.18 25.19 18.25
CA MET A 88 -22.78 23.87 18.41
C MET A 88 -23.76 23.58 17.29
N VAL A 89 -23.93 22.29 16.99
CA VAL A 89 -24.77 21.81 15.90
C VAL A 89 -25.73 20.76 16.43
N ALA A 90 -27.04 20.96 16.26
CA ALA A 90 -28.03 19.95 16.62
C ALA A 90 -27.77 18.65 15.84
N VAL A 91 -27.70 17.51 16.53
CA VAL A 91 -27.39 16.23 15.86
C VAL A 91 -28.62 15.42 15.47
N LYS A 92 -29.82 15.85 15.89
CA LYS A 92 -31.10 15.19 15.60
C LYS A 92 -32.22 16.20 15.39
N ASN A 93 -33.25 15.79 14.67
CA ASN A 93 -34.49 16.56 14.52
C ASN A 93 -35.26 16.57 15.84
N ILE A 94 -35.78 17.74 16.23
CA ILE A 94 -36.61 17.91 17.41
C ILE A 94 -37.84 18.74 17.01
N TRP A 95 -39.00 18.31 17.49
CA TRP A 95 -40.28 18.98 17.27
C TRP A 95 -40.86 19.37 18.61
N ILE A 96 -41.29 20.63 18.74
CA ILE A 96 -41.76 21.19 20.00
C ILE A 96 -43.13 21.79 19.76
N ASP A 97 -44.14 21.23 20.41
CA ASP A 97 -45.49 21.77 20.37
C ASP A 97 -45.66 22.85 21.44
N LEU A 98 -45.85 24.10 21.02
CA LEU A 98 -46.14 25.25 21.88
C LEU A 98 -47.62 25.65 21.84
N SER A 99 -48.50 24.77 21.35
CA SER A 99 -49.93 25.06 21.22
C SER A 99 -50.65 25.13 22.57
N ALA A 100 -50.24 24.28 23.52
CA ALA A 100 -50.88 24.16 24.84
C ALA A 100 -50.13 24.89 25.97
N LYS A 101 -48.91 25.36 25.72
CA LYS A 101 -48.04 25.99 26.73
C LYS A 101 -47.43 27.27 26.17
N THR A 102 -47.51 28.35 26.94
CA THR A 102 -46.85 29.63 26.60
C THR A 102 -45.33 29.54 26.69
N GLU A 103 -44.82 28.61 27.50
CA GLU A 103 -43.39 28.41 27.72
C GLU A 103 -43.04 26.92 27.87
N THR A 104 -41.88 26.51 27.35
CA THR A 104 -41.33 25.16 27.55
C THR A 104 -39.79 25.19 27.52
N ARG A 105 -39.18 24.29 28.29
CA ARG A 105 -37.73 24.02 28.26
C ARG A 105 -37.46 22.72 27.52
N VAL A 106 -36.47 22.73 26.63
CA VAL A 106 -36.10 21.57 25.81
C VAL A 106 -34.60 21.39 25.82
N MET A 107 -34.17 20.14 26.01
CA MET A 107 -32.77 19.73 25.86
C MET A 107 -32.52 19.30 24.41
N ILE A 108 -31.57 19.94 23.77
CA ILE A 108 -31.22 19.75 22.36
C ILE A 108 -29.87 19.04 22.26
N PRO A 109 -29.82 17.76 21.89
CA PRO A 109 -28.57 17.07 21.63
C PRO A 109 -27.80 17.73 20.50
N SER A 110 -26.55 18.07 20.80
CA SER A 110 -25.71 18.92 19.97
C SER A 110 -24.25 18.47 20.03
N ALA A 111 -23.51 18.66 18.95
CA ALA A 111 -22.06 18.47 18.90
C ALA A 111 -21.37 19.83 18.81
N GLY A 112 -20.37 20.05 19.67
CA GLY A 112 -19.55 21.26 19.63
C GLY A 112 -18.59 21.27 18.43
N THR A 113 -18.35 22.45 17.85
CA THR A 113 -17.38 22.65 16.76
C THR A 113 -16.07 23.30 17.23
N ASN A 114 -15.95 23.67 18.51
CA ASN A 114 -14.78 24.37 19.10
C ASN A 114 -14.35 23.73 20.44
N MET A 115 -13.03 23.70 20.73
CA MET A 115 -12.43 23.12 21.95
C MET A 115 -12.02 24.19 22.99
N TYR A 116 -12.40 24.02 24.27
CA TYR A 116 -11.77 24.75 25.39
C TYR A 116 -11.52 23.85 26.63
N LYS A 117 -10.35 24.06 27.25
CA LYS A 117 -9.77 23.33 28.42
C LYS A 117 -10.47 23.58 29.77
N ARG A 118 -11.57 24.34 29.79
CA ARG A 118 -12.40 24.59 30.96
C ARG A 118 -13.82 24.71 30.45
N VAL A 119 -14.68 23.78 30.84
CA VAL A 119 -16.12 23.95 30.70
C VAL A 119 -16.56 24.68 31.96
N PRO A 120 -16.83 26.00 31.92
CA PRO A 120 -17.62 26.58 32.98
C PRO A 120 -19.07 26.15 32.76
N ASP A 121 -19.68 25.70 33.85
CA ASP A 121 -21.06 25.89 34.27
C ASP A 121 -21.94 26.81 33.39
N SER A 122 -23.25 26.50 33.35
CA SER A 122 -24.37 26.92 32.46
C SER A 122 -24.54 28.41 32.10
N SER A 123 -23.46 29.13 31.83
CA SER A 123 -23.37 30.59 31.74
C SER A 123 -23.23 31.12 30.31
N PHE A 124 -23.06 30.25 29.31
CA PHE A 124 -23.00 30.66 27.91
C PHE A 124 -24.38 30.86 27.31
N SER A 125 -24.53 31.90 26.49
CA SER A 125 -25.72 32.13 25.67
C SER A 125 -25.40 31.98 24.19
N PHE A 126 -26.33 31.40 23.45
CA PHE A 126 -26.20 31.14 22.02
C PHE A 126 -27.29 31.84 21.22
N ASP A 127 -26.92 32.25 20.00
CA ASP A 127 -27.83 32.64 18.95
C ASP A 127 -28.11 31.47 18.01
N VAL A 128 -29.35 31.32 17.56
CA VAL A 128 -29.68 30.37 16.49
C VAL A 128 -29.37 31.02 15.16
N ARG A 129 -28.65 30.31 14.29
CA ARG A 129 -28.42 30.71 12.90
C ARG A 129 -28.71 29.56 11.96
N GLN A 130 -29.01 29.90 10.71
CA GLN A 130 -28.97 28.93 9.63
C GLN A 130 -27.52 28.47 9.43
N THR A 131 -27.36 27.19 9.10
CA THR A 131 -26.05 26.60 8.87
C THR A 131 -25.41 27.11 7.59
N PRO A 132 -24.07 27.21 7.53
CA PRO A 132 -23.37 27.50 6.29
C PRO A 132 -23.49 26.36 5.25
N GLU A 133 -23.65 25.10 5.69
CA GLU A 133 -23.70 23.91 4.80
C GLU A 133 -24.88 22.96 5.12
N PRO A 134 -26.15 23.38 4.92
CA PRO A 134 -27.32 22.65 5.41
C PRO A 134 -27.45 21.23 4.84
N LYS A 135 -27.14 21.04 3.56
CA LYS A 135 -27.31 19.77 2.85
C LYS A 135 -26.24 18.74 3.20
N GLU A 136 -25.02 19.20 3.51
CA GLU A 136 -23.92 18.31 3.91
C GLU A 136 -24.12 17.84 5.36
N LEU A 137 -24.46 18.77 6.26
CA LEU A 137 -24.77 18.46 7.65
C LEU A 137 -25.97 17.52 7.80
N ALA A 138 -27.04 17.73 7.03
CA ALA A 138 -28.20 16.84 7.08
C ALA A 138 -27.84 15.39 6.73
N ARG A 139 -27.02 15.19 5.68
CA ARG A 139 -26.53 13.85 5.28
C ARG A 139 -25.63 13.25 6.35
N LEU A 140 -24.75 14.05 6.94
CA LEU A 140 -23.87 13.60 8.02
C LEU A 140 -24.66 13.19 9.26
N CYS A 141 -25.61 14.00 9.72
CA CYS A 141 -26.39 13.72 10.93
C CYS A 141 -27.17 12.40 10.82
N ILE A 142 -27.69 12.07 9.63
CA ILE A 142 -28.31 10.75 9.37
C ILE A 142 -27.30 9.62 9.61
N ARG A 143 -26.07 9.76 9.10
CA ARG A 143 -25.02 8.75 9.30
C ARG A 143 -24.57 8.64 10.75
N LEU A 144 -24.41 9.76 11.43
CA LEU A 144 -24.05 9.79 12.86
C LEU A 144 -25.11 9.12 13.74
N ALA A 145 -26.40 9.31 13.40
CA ALA A 145 -27.50 8.67 14.10
C ALA A 145 -27.51 7.14 13.90
N ILE A 146 -27.21 6.67 12.68
CA ILE A 146 -27.14 5.23 12.36
C ILE A 146 -25.94 4.58 13.03
N ALA A 147 -24.79 5.24 13.00
CA ALA A 147 -23.51 4.64 13.40
C ALA A 147 -23.28 4.62 14.92
N GLN A 148 -24.16 5.23 15.73
CA GLN A 148 -24.08 5.29 17.20
C GLN A 148 -22.68 5.64 17.76
N ILE A 149 -21.92 6.46 17.04
CA ILE A 149 -20.52 6.74 17.38
C ILE A 149 -20.41 7.62 18.64
N SER A 150 -19.21 7.60 19.23
CA SER A 150 -18.87 8.34 20.45
C SER A 150 -19.03 9.86 20.30
N ILE A 151 -19.15 10.58 21.42
CA ILE A 151 -19.24 12.05 21.43
C ILE A 151 -18.02 12.69 20.76
N PRO A 152 -16.76 12.28 21.04
CA PRO A 152 -15.59 12.78 20.33
C PRO A 152 -15.66 12.58 18.81
N ALA A 153 -16.07 11.38 18.35
CA ALA A 153 -16.18 11.10 16.93
C ALA A 153 -17.24 11.98 16.23
N ARG A 154 -18.37 12.26 16.89
CA ARG A 154 -19.39 13.19 16.36
C ARG A 154 -18.85 14.61 16.22
N GLN A 155 -18.09 15.08 17.19
CA GLN A 155 -17.49 16.42 17.17
C GLN A 155 -16.47 16.54 16.02
N ILE A 156 -15.62 15.55 15.83
CA ILE A 156 -14.65 15.50 14.73
C ILE A 156 -15.36 15.51 13.37
N ALA A 157 -16.40 14.68 13.21
CA ALA A 157 -17.14 14.59 11.95
C ALA A 157 -17.84 15.91 11.57
N VAL A 158 -18.46 16.59 12.55
CA VAL A 158 -19.10 17.90 12.33
C VAL A 158 -18.05 18.95 11.94
N TRP A 159 -16.89 18.95 12.60
CA TRP A 159 -15.81 19.89 12.30
C TRP A 159 -15.30 19.79 10.86
N ILE A 160 -15.16 18.57 10.34
CA ILE A 160 -14.76 18.32 8.95
C ILE A 160 -15.70 19.01 7.95
N VAL A 161 -17.00 19.04 8.24
CA VAL A 161 -18.01 19.57 7.32
C VAL A 161 -18.12 21.09 7.39
N THR A 162 -18.05 21.65 8.61
CA THR A 162 -18.24 23.09 8.84
C THR A 162 -17.00 23.94 8.55
N ASP A 163 -15.85 23.32 8.29
CA ASP A 163 -14.57 23.96 7.93
C ASP A 163 -14.21 25.17 8.83
N ASP A 164 -14.44 25.05 10.14
CA ASP A 164 -14.17 26.12 11.11
C ASP A 164 -12.64 26.26 11.27
N PRO A 165 -12.03 27.35 10.75
CA PRO A 165 -10.58 27.47 10.56
C PRO A 165 -9.85 27.91 11.83
N ALA A 166 -10.53 28.03 12.97
CA ALA A 166 -10.00 28.72 14.14
C ALA A 166 -8.93 27.96 14.94
N ARG A 167 -8.54 26.71 14.62
CA ARG A 167 -7.37 26.05 15.27
C ARG A 167 -6.87 24.77 14.61
N HIS A 168 -5.54 24.62 14.62
CA HIS A 168 -4.81 23.38 14.38
C HIS A 168 -4.88 22.48 15.64
N ASP A 169 -4.60 21.18 15.50
CA ASP A 169 -4.54 20.15 16.57
C ASP A 169 -5.77 19.21 16.70
N ILE A 170 -5.91 18.25 15.78
CA ILE A 170 -6.66 17.01 16.09
C ILE A 170 -5.92 16.23 17.18
N ASP A 171 -4.59 16.29 17.17
CA ASP A 171 -3.66 15.56 18.05
C ASP A 171 -3.69 16.01 19.53
N LYS A 172 -4.45 17.06 19.87
CA LYS A 172 -4.61 17.59 21.24
C LYS A 172 -6.04 17.45 21.77
N THR A 173 -6.76 16.41 21.37
CA THR A 173 -8.10 16.13 21.90
C THR A 173 -8.00 15.69 23.37
N TYR A 174 -7.98 16.65 24.29
CA TYR A 174 -7.71 16.40 25.71
C TYR A 174 -8.95 16.23 26.58
N ILE A 175 -8.76 15.31 27.54
CA ILE A 175 -9.38 15.09 28.85
C ILE A 175 -10.05 16.35 29.43
N ILE A 176 -11.33 16.22 29.75
CA ILE A 176 -12.09 17.19 30.57
C ILE A 176 -11.91 16.79 32.02
N ARG A 177 -11.40 17.68 32.89
CA ARG A 177 -11.57 17.52 34.34
C ARG A 177 -12.86 18.21 34.74
N TRP A 178 -13.84 17.44 35.19
CA TRP A 178 -15.00 17.99 35.88
C TRP A 178 -14.56 18.59 37.22
N GLN A 179 -15.22 19.64 37.70
CA GLN A 179 -15.04 20.13 39.07
C GLN A 179 -15.33 19.04 40.12
N ASN A 180 -16.04 17.97 39.73
CA ASN A 180 -16.40 16.82 40.58
C ASN A 180 -15.53 15.57 40.36
N GLY A 181 -14.39 15.68 39.66
CA GLY A 181 -13.40 14.60 39.56
C GLY A 181 -13.65 13.51 38.49
N SER A 182 -14.77 13.52 37.77
CA SER A 182 -14.94 12.66 36.59
C SER A 182 -14.12 13.19 35.40
N THR A 183 -13.60 12.28 34.57
CA THR A 183 -12.90 12.61 33.31
C THR A 183 -13.63 11.96 32.13
N THR A 184 -13.86 12.71 31.05
CA THR A 184 -14.19 12.09 29.76
C THR A 184 -12.89 11.70 29.06
N PRO A 185 -12.86 10.56 28.34
CA PRO A 185 -11.67 10.14 27.61
C PRO A 185 -11.28 11.16 26.52
N ALA A 186 -9.97 11.30 26.31
CA ALA A 186 -9.44 11.93 25.10
C ALA A 186 -9.99 11.23 23.85
N ALA A 187 -10.11 11.95 22.73
CA ALA A 187 -10.48 11.29 21.48
C ALA A 187 -9.38 10.30 21.12
N SER A 188 -9.78 9.06 20.88
CA SER A 188 -8.89 8.00 20.46
C SER A 188 -8.67 8.03 18.95
N ASN A 189 -7.63 7.33 18.53
CA ASN A 189 -7.39 6.99 17.14
C ASN A 189 -8.62 6.35 16.46
N GLU A 190 -9.37 5.51 17.20
CA GLU A 190 -10.63 4.90 16.74
C GLU A 190 -11.74 5.93 16.54
N ASP A 191 -11.84 6.95 17.40
CA ASP A 191 -12.84 8.03 17.26
C ASP A 191 -12.62 8.86 15.99
N ILE A 192 -11.34 9.11 15.65
CA ILE A 192 -10.95 9.79 14.41
C ILE A 192 -11.36 8.94 13.21
N LEU A 193 -11.05 7.63 13.22
CA LEU A 193 -11.41 6.73 12.14
C LEU A 193 -12.92 6.63 11.92
N GLN A 194 -13.70 6.49 13.00
CA GLN A 194 -15.17 6.45 12.94
C GLN A 194 -15.75 7.74 12.38
N ALA A 195 -15.20 8.89 12.77
CA ALA A 195 -15.60 10.19 12.23
C ALA A 195 -15.34 10.27 10.72
N MET A 196 -14.17 9.84 10.26
CA MET A 196 -13.80 9.88 8.85
C MET A 196 -14.65 8.90 8.01
N LYS A 197 -14.96 7.71 8.53
CA LYS A 197 -15.89 6.75 7.90
C LYS A 197 -17.30 7.35 7.76
N ALA A 198 -17.81 8.02 8.79
CA ALA A 198 -19.12 8.65 8.76
C ALA A 198 -19.23 9.78 7.71
N VAL A 199 -18.18 10.59 7.57
CA VAL A 199 -18.11 11.67 6.56
C VAL A 199 -18.06 11.11 5.13
N GLU A 200 -17.28 10.06 4.87
CA GLU A 200 -17.24 9.38 3.57
C GLU A 200 -18.62 8.78 3.22
N GLN A 201 -19.24 8.05 4.15
CA GLN A 201 -20.55 7.42 3.95
C GLN A 201 -21.68 8.44 3.76
N ALA A 202 -21.49 9.69 4.21
CA ALA A 202 -22.40 10.80 3.93
C ALA A 202 -22.22 11.38 2.50
N GLY A 203 -21.22 10.91 1.75
CA GLY A 203 -20.92 11.34 0.38
C GLY A 203 -20.44 12.79 0.33
N ILE A 204 -19.65 13.21 1.32
CA ILE A 204 -19.13 14.57 1.45
C ILE A 204 -17.73 14.61 0.84
N ASN A 205 -17.51 15.52 -0.11
CA ASN A 205 -16.20 15.69 -0.75
C ASN A 205 -15.27 16.51 0.15
N THR A 206 -14.29 15.83 0.75
CA THR A 206 -13.34 16.43 1.69
C THR A 206 -12.13 17.11 1.03
N ALA A 207 -11.92 16.94 -0.29
CA ALA A 207 -10.73 17.41 -1.00
C ALA A 207 -10.55 18.93 -1.01
N ASN A 208 -11.66 19.68 -0.86
CA ASN A 208 -11.64 21.14 -0.87
C ASN A 208 -11.68 21.78 0.52
N LYS A 209 -11.91 20.99 1.58
CA LYS A 209 -12.04 21.50 2.95
C LYS A 209 -10.63 21.82 3.50
N LYS A 210 -10.44 23.03 4.04
CA LYS A 210 -9.14 23.56 4.48
C LYS A 210 -8.47 22.63 5.50
N LEU A 211 -9.27 22.05 6.39
CA LEU A 211 -8.84 21.10 7.42
C LEU A 211 -8.12 19.85 6.87
N PHE A 212 -8.51 19.34 5.70
CA PHE A 212 -7.89 18.15 5.08
C PHE A 212 -6.55 18.47 4.42
N LYS A 213 -6.45 19.66 3.79
CA LYS A 213 -5.23 20.12 3.11
C LYS A 213 -4.08 20.37 4.09
N GLU A 214 -4.37 20.95 5.26
CA GLU A 214 -3.36 21.27 6.27
C GLU A 214 -2.89 20.05 7.08
N LYS A 215 -3.65 18.94 7.11
CA LYS A 215 -3.47 17.82 8.06
C LYS A 215 -2.93 16.52 7.48
N ILE A 216 -2.49 16.51 6.22
CA ILE A 216 -1.69 15.41 5.65
C ILE A 216 -0.42 15.15 6.49
N SER A 217 0.10 16.17 7.18
CA SER A 217 1.20 16.08 8.15
C SER A 217 0.83 15.40 9.47
N ALA A 218 -0.39 15.61 9.99
CA ALA A 218 -0.89 14.96 11.21
C ALA A 218 -1.25 13.48 10.94
N ILE A 219 -1.79 13.17 9.75
CA ILE A 219 -1.98 11.79 9.29
C ILE A 219 -0.66 11.02 9.30
N ARG A 220 0.46 11.63 8.88
CA ARG A 220 1.81 11.00 9.00
C ARG A 220 2.20 10.69 10.45
N GLY A 221 1.70 11.44 11.44
CA GLY A 221 1.88 11.16 12.86
C GLY A 221 0.97 10.05 13.39
N ILE A 222 -0.27 9.96 12.91
CA ILE A 222 -1.25 8.91 13.26
C ILE A 222 -0.85 7.54 12.69
N VAL A 223 -0.18 7.52 11.54
CA VAL A 223 0.38 6.32 10.88
C VAL A 223 1.38 5.55 11.76
N SER A 224 1.79 6.09 12.91
CA SER A 224 2.78 5.49 13.81
C SER A 224 2.22 4.50 14.86
N ALA A 225 0.92 4.22 14.95
CA ALA A 225 0.41 3.34 16.02
C ALA A 225 -0.69 2.32 15.63
N ASP A 226 -1.39 2.45 14.49
CA ASP A 226 -2.52 1.58 14.16
C ASP A 226 -2.65 1.33 12.65
N GLN A 227 -2.69 0.05 12.27
CA GLN A 227 -2.66 -0.42 10.89
C GLN A 227 -3.96 -0.10 10.13
N GLU A 228 -5.12 -0.18 10.78
CA GLU A 228 -6.41 0.10 10.12
C GLU A 228 -6.53 1.57 9.71
N ILE A 229 -5.88 2.45 10.49
CA ILE A 229 -5.93 3.90 10.30
C ILE A 229 -4.95 4.34 9.21
N ALA A 230 -3.78 3.72 9.13
CA ALA A 230 -2.84 3.94 8.04
C ALA A 230 -3.47 3.56 6.69
N ASP A 231 -4.10 2.39 6.60
CA ASP A 231 -4.74 1.89 5.38
C ASP A 231 -5.86 2.84 4.89
N TYR A 232 -6.70 3.32 5.82
CA TYR A 232 -7.81 4.21 5.48
C TYR A 232 -7.34 5.64 5.14
N ALA A 233 -6.26 6.13 5.77
CA ALA A 233 -5.71 7.44 5.47
C ALA A 233 -5.01 7.50 4.10
N VAL A 234 -4.31 6.44 3.71
CA VAL A 234 -3.72 6.32 2.36
C VAL A 234 -4.81 6.21 1.29
N LYS A 235 -5.90 5.47 1.57
CA LYS A 235 -7.09 5.41 0.70
C LYS A 235 -7.63 6.82 0.42
N LEU A 236 -7.70 7.70 1.43
CA LEU A 236 -8.18 9.08 1.27
C LEU A 236 -7.21 9.98 0.48
N LEU A 237 -5.90 9.79 0.64
CA LEU A 237 -4.88 10.51 -0.15
C LEU A 237 -4.95 10.16 -1.65
N GLY A 238 -5.37 8.94 -1.99
CA GLY A 238 -5.57 8.52 -3.38
C GLY A 238 -6.70 9.26 -4.12
N PHE A 239 -7.64 9.91 -3.40
CA PHE A 239 -8.82 10.57 -4.01
C PHE A 239 -8.63 12.08 -4.28
N THR A 240 -7.61 12.75 -3.73
CA THR A 240 -7.43 14.20 -3.88
C THR A 240 -6.58 14.52 -5.11
N GLY A 241 -7.22 14.65 -6.27
CA GLY A 241 -6.56 14.91 -7.55
C GLY A 241 -5.51 16.04 -7.53
N ARG A 242 -4.40 15.76 -8.22
CA ARG A 242 -3.26 16.61 -8.63
C ARG A 242 -2.13 16.91 -7.63
N GLU A 243 -2.33 16.76 -6.31
CA GLU A 243 -1.23 16.62 -5.34
C GLU A 243 -1.62 15.53 -4.35
N PRO A 244 -1.20 14.25 -4.59
CA PRO A 244 -0.09 13.67 -3.85
C PRO A 244 0.64 12.51 -4.59
N ILE A 245 0.79 12.53 -5.93
CA ILE A 245 1.48 11.43 -6.65
C ILE A 245 2.97 11.35 -6.24
N SER A 246 3.64 12.49 -6.08
CA SER A 246 5.01 12.56 -5.58
C SER A 246 5.14 12.01 -4.15
N ALA A 247 4.15 12.26 -3.30
CA ALA A 247 4.11 11.72 -1.94
C ALA A 247 3.90 10.20 -1.96
N LEU A 248 2.98 9.70 -2.79
CA LEU A 248 2.78 8.25 -2.97
C LEU A 248 4.06 7.56 -3.48
N VAL A 249 4.80 8.18 -4.41
CA VAL A 249 6.10 7.67 -4.86
C VAL A 249 7.11 7.61 -3.73
N SER A 250 7.18 8.63 -2.86
CA SER A 250 8.07 8.58 -1.70
C SER A 250 7.71 7.46 -0.70
N LEU A 251 6.43 7.12 -0.60
CA LEU A 251 5.94 6.03 0.26
C LEU A 251 6.25 4.62 -0.27
N LEU A 252 6.74 4.48 -1.51
CA LEU A 252 7.25 3.21 -2.02
C LEU A 252 8.52 2.74 -1.28
N GLY A 253 9.24 3.68 -0.65
CA GLY A 253 10.41 3.40 0.18
C GLY A 253 10.09 3.23 1.67
N ASP A 254 8.82 3.23 2.07
CA ASP A 254 8.44 3.17 3.47
C ASP A 254 8.84 1.82 4.12
N ASN A 255 9.23 1.87 5.40
CA ASN A 255 9.65 0.67 6.14
C ASN A 255 8.47 -0.29 6.39
N VAL A 256 7.23 0.20 6.36
CA VAL A 256 6.02 -0.61 6.55
C VAL A 256 5.56 -1.19 5.22
N LEU A 257 5.48 -2.53 5.15
CA LEU A 257 5.09 -3.24 3.93
C LEU A 257 3.67 -2.88 3.44
N ALA A 258 2.72 -2.70 4.36
CA ALA A 258 1.35 -2.32 4.02
C ALA A 258 1.28 -0.94 3.36
N ILE A 259 2.04 0.04 3.86
CA ILE A 259 2.11 1.39 3.30
C ILE A 259 2.66 1.36 1.88
N ARG A 260 3.74 0.60 1.64
CA ARG A 260 4.29 0.40 0.30
C ARG A 260 3.27 -0.22 -0.66
N ALA A 261 2.57 -1.26 -0.21
CA ALA A 261 1.57 -1.95 -1.02
C ALA A 261 0.41 -1.02 -1.41
N GLU A 262 -0.10 -0.21 -0.47
CA GLU A 262 -1.21 0.69 -0.76
C GLU A 262 -0.76 1.91 -1.59
N ALA A 263 0.47 2.40 -1.40
CA ALA A 263 1.07 3.41 -2.26
C ALA A 263 1.18 2.90 -3.70
N ALA A 264 1.68 1.67 -3.90
CA ALA A 264 1.77 1.02 -5.20
C ALA A 264 0.38 0.82 -5.85
N ASN A 265 -0.60 0.35 -5.09
CA ASN A 265 -1.99 0.20 -5.56
C ASN A 265 -2.60 1.54 -5.99
N SER A 266 -2.36 2.59 -5.20
CA SER A 266 -2.85 3.94 -5.47
C SER A 266 -2.21 4.53 -6.74
N LEU A 267 -0.90 4.34 -6.92
CA LEU A 267 -0.20 4.76 -8.14
C LEU A 267 -0.68 3.98 -9.37
N LYS A 268 -0.97 2.69 -9.22
CA LYS A 268 -1.57 1.89 -10.31
C LYS A 268 -2.97 2.41 -10.70
N LYS A 269 -3.81 2.79 -9.72
CA LYS A 269 -5.12 3.42 -9.96
C LYS A 269 -5.00 4.79 -10.61
N ALA A 270 -3.96 5.55 -10.29
CA ALA A 270 -3.70 6.86 -10.91
C ALA A 270 -3.37 6.77 -12.41
N GLY A 271 -2.93 5.60 -12.88
CA GLY A 271 -2.73 5.32 -14.30
C GLY A 271 -1.75 6.30 -14.94
N PRO A 272 -2.06 6.90 -16.11
CA PRO A 272 -1.15 7.78 -16.85
C PRO A 272 -0.58 8.95 -16.03
N LEU A 273 -1.31 9.44 -15.03
CA LEU A 273 -0.86 10.55 -14.20
C LEU A 273 0.37 10.19 -13.33
N ALA A 274 0.58 8.89 -13.04
CA ALA A 274 1.73 8.43 -12.27
C ALA A 274 3.00 8.24 -13.13
N LEU A 275 2.87 8.20 -14.46
CA LEU A 275 3.95 7.77 -15.35
C LEU A 275 5.21 8.62 -15.19
N GLU A 276 5.10 9.95 -15.27
CA GLU A 276 6.27 10.84 -15.19
C GLU A 276 7.00 10.71 -13.84
N TYR A 277 6.25 10.57 -12.75
CA TYR A 277 6.81 10.41 -11.41
C TYR A 277 7.49 9.05 -11.24
N LEU A 278 6.92 7.97 -11.79
CA LEU A 278 7.51 6.64 -11.78
C LEU A 278 8.80 6.57 -12.62
N LEU A 279 8.82 7.23 -13.78
CA LEU A 279 10.03 7.33 -14.61
C LEU A 279 11.15 8.09 -13.89
N LEU A 280 10.82 9.16 -13.17
CA LEU A 280 11.79 9.90 -12.36
C LEU A 280 12.30 9.03 -11.20
N ALA A 281 11.39 8.38 -10.47
CA ALA A 281 11.70 7.53 -9.32
C ALA A 281 12.57 6.32 -9.67
N ALA A 282 12.33 5.70 -10.82
CA ALA A 282 13.12 4.58 -11.32
C ALA A 282 14.59 4.94 -11.59
N ASN A 283 14.88 6.21 -11.87
CA ASN A 283 16.25 6.74 -12.03
C ASN A 283 16.77 7.43 -10.75
N GLY A 284 16.01 7.39 -9.65
CA GLY A 284 16.34 8.03 -8.39
C GLY A 284 17.50 7.35 -7.65
N MET A 285 17.97 8.01 -6.58
CA MET A 285 19.05 7.48 -5.75
C MET A 285 18.62 6.39 -4.76
N ASP A 286 17.35 6.35 -4.37
CA ASP A 286 16.82 5.35 -3.44
C ASP A 286 16.55 4.02 -4.18
N PRO A 287 17.31 2.95 -3.90
CA PRO A 287 17.15 1.68 -4.61
C PRO A 287 15.81 0.98 -4.33
N THR A 288 15.22 1.19 -3.15
CA THR A 288 13.94 0.58 -2.77
C THR A 288 12.81 1.21 -3.55
N VAL A 289 12.78 2.55 -3.60
CA VAL A 289 11.82 3.31 -4.39
C VAL A 289 12.00 3.01 -5.89
N ALA A 290 13.25 2.99 -6.37
CA ALA A 290 13.55 2.71 -7.77
C ALA A 290 13.07 1.32 -8.20
N LEU A 291 13.31 0.28 -7.37
CA LEU A 291 12.85 -1.07 -7.62
C LEU A 291 11.32 -1.15 -7.77
N GLU A 292 10.57 -0.54 -6.85
CA GLU A 292 9.11 -0.59 -6.89
C GLU A 292 8.54 0.26 -8.03
N ALA A 293 9.19 1.39 -8.35
CA ALA A 293 8.83 2.19 -9.51
C ALA A 293 9.00 1.40 -10.81
N ILE A 294 10.11 0.68 -10.98
CA ILE A 294 10.39 -0.19 -12.13
C ILE A 294 9.34 -1.32 -12.26
N ARG A 295 8.91 -1.88 -11.14
CA ARG A 295 7.82 -2.88 -11.12
C ARG A 295 6.52 -2.28 -11.64
N LEU A 296 6.14 -1.11 -11.14
CA LEU A 296 4.90 -0.43 -11.56
C LEU A 296 4.94 -0.03 -13.05
N LEU A 297 6.11 0.34 -13.56
CA LEU A 297 6.33 0.65 -14.99
C LEU A 297 6.03 -0.54 -15.92
N ALA A 298 5.96 -1.78 -15.43
CA ALA A 298 5.54 -2.93 -16.22
C ALA A 298 4.11 -2.76 -16.80
N GLY A 299 3.24 -2.01 -16.12
CA GLY A 299 1.87 -1.71 -16.56
C GLY A 299 1.75 -0.59 -17.59
N PHE A 300 2.86 0.05 -17.98
CA PHE A 300 2.85 1.22 -18.86
C PHE A 300 3.54 0.95 -20.20
N GLU A 301 2.92 1.35 -21.29
CA GLU A 301 3.52 1.28 -22.62
C GLU A 301 4.31 2.57 -22.95
N GLY A 302 5.17 2.51 -23.98
CA GLY A 302 5.89 3.68 -24.49
C GLY A 302 7.41 3.52 -24.52
N THR A 303 8.03 4.23 -25.47
CA THR A 303 9.49 4.22 -25.72
C THR A 303 10.29 4.73 -24.53
N HIS A 304 9.83 5.78 -23.87
CA HIS A 304 10.47 6.31 -22.65
C HIS A 304 10.55 5.27 -21.53
N VAL A 305 9.52 4.43 -21.38
CA VAL A 305 9.54 3.35 -20.38
C VAL A 305 10.61 2.32 -20.73
N VAL A 306 10.68 1.90 -22.00
CA VAL A 306 11.72 0.96 -22.46
C VAL A 306 13.12 1.53 -22.25
N GLN A 307 13.33 2.82 -22.49
CA GLN A 307 14.62 3.46 -22.27
C GLN A 307 15.00 3.50 -20.78
N VAL A 308 14.07 3.80 -19.88
CA VAL A 308 14.33 3.75 -18.43
C VAL A 308 14.62 2.33 -17.96
N LEU A 309 13.86 1.34 -18.44
CA LEU A 309 14.12 -0.08 -18.14
C LEU A 309 15.50 -0.51 -18.67
N ARG A 310 15.88 -0.09 -19.88
CA ARG A 310 17.23 -0.32 -20.43
C ARG A 310 18.29 0.24 -19.48
N ASN A 311 18.15 1.50 -19.05
CA ASN A 311 19.11 2.09 -18.12
C ASN A 311 19.18 1.31 -16.80
N ALA A 312 18.04 0.86 -16.27
CA ALA A 312 17.98 0.07 -15.05
C ALA A 312 18.66 -1.31 -15.18
N THR A 313 18.74 -1.89 -16.39
CA THR A 313 19.53 -3.12 -16.61
C THR A 313 21.04 -2.90 -16.44
N ALA A 314 21.53 -1.66 -16.41
CA ALA A 314 22.93 -1.34 -16.11
C ALA A 314 23.18 -0.98 -14.62
N SER A 315 22.17 -1.13 -13.74
CA SER A 315 22.31 -0.81 -12.32
C SER A 315 23.35 -1.70 -11.63
N THR A 316 24.10 -1.12 -10.68
CA THR A 316 24.98 -1.90 -9.79
C THR A 316 24.21 -2.84 -8.87
N ASN A 317 22.94 -2.54 -8.59
CA ASN A 317 22.06 -3.38 -7.78
C ASN A 317 21.44 -4.51 -8.63
N PRO A 318 21.76 -5.80 -8.36
CA PRO A 318 21.22 -6.93 -9.12
C PRO A 318 19.70 -7.05 -9.03
N ALA A 319 19.07 -6.64 -7.92
CA ALA A 319 17.62 -6.66 -7.78
C ALA A 319 16.94 -5.70 -8.76
N ILE A 320 17.53 -4.51 -8.97
CA ILE A 320 17.06 -3.52 -9.95
C ILE A 320 17.20 -4.07 -11.37
N ARG A 321 18.36 -4.65 -11.71
CA ARG A 321 18.57 -5.30 -13.01
C ARG A 321 17.54 -6.41 -13.24
N ALA A 322 17.34 -7.27 -12.25
CA ALA A 322 16.42 -8.40 -12.33
C ALA A 322 14.96 -7.94 -12.53
N GLU A 323 14.52 -6.90 -11.82
CA GLU A 323 13.18 -6.33 -11.99
C GLU A 323 13.02 -5.64 -13.34
N ALA A 324 14.02 -4.90 -13.81
CA ALA A 324 14.01 -4.28 -15.13
C ALA A 324 13.82 -5.32 -16.24
N VAL A 325 14.52 -6.46 -16.14
CA VAL A 325 14.36 -7.59 -17.06
C VAL A 325 12.95 -8.18 -17.01
N ARG A 326 12.36 -8.36 -15.83
CA ARG A 326 10.96 -8.83 -15.70
C ARG A 326 9.99 -7.85 -16.36
N SER A 327 10.15 -6.56 -16.11
CA SER A 327 9.31 -5.50 -16.69
C SER A 327 9.46 -5.40 -18.22
N LEU A 328 10.62 -5.78 -18.78
CA LEU A 328 10.83 -5.90 -20.23
C LEU A 328 10.18 -7.17 -20.82
N SER A 329 10.02 -8.24 -20.04
CA SER A 329 9.49 -9.53 -20.50
C SER A 329 8.05 -9.47 -21.03
N GLY A 330 7.25 -8.51 -20.58
CA GLY A 330 5.87 -8.30 -21.06
C GLY A 330 5.77 -7.52 -22.37
N ARG A 331 6.89 -7.03 -22.89
CA ARG A 331 6.93 -6.12 -24.04
C ARG A 331 7.35 -6.86 -25.30
N THR A 332 6.77 -6.48 -26.43
CA THR A 332 7.14 -7.02 -27.74
C THR A 332 8.03 -6.02 -28.48
N GLY A 333 9.00 -6.52 -29.25
CA GLY A 333 9.86 -5.68 -30.09
C GLY A 333 11.29 -6.18 -30.21
N VAL A 334 11.93 -5.89 -31.35
CA VAL A 334 13.34 -6.23 -31.62
C VAL A 334 14.28 -5.54 -30.63
N GLU A 335 13.91 -4.34 -30.17
CA GLU A 335 14.66 -3.59 -29.17
C GLU A 335 14.83 -4.38 -27.85
N CYS A 336 13.78 -5.07 -27.38
CA CYS A 336 13.85 -5.89 -26.18
C CYS A 336 14.89 -7.02 -26.32
N LEU A 337 15.00 -7.65 -27.50
CA LEU A 337 16.00 -8.69 -27.74
C LEU A 337 17.43 -8.14 -27.62
N SER A 338 17.68 -6.93 -28.12
CA SER A 338 19.00 -6.29 -28.02
C SER A 338 19.41 -5.99 -26.57
N ILE A 339 18.44 -5.74 -25.69
CA ILE A 339 18.66 -5.47 -24.26
C ILE A 339 18.83 -6.78 -23.48
N LEU A 340 18.02 -7.81 -23.79
CA LEU A 340 17.97 -9.06 -23.02
C LEU A 340 19.14 -10.01 -23.32
N LYS A 341 19.63 -10.06 -24.56
CA LYS A 341 20.71 -11.00 -24.95
C LYS A 341 21.99 -10.86 -24.12
N PRO A 342 22.56 -9.65 -23.92
CA PRO A 342 23.79 -9.49 -23.13
C PRO A 342 23.61 -9.94 -21.67
N LEU A 343 22.38 -9.84 -21.14
CA LEU A 343 22.06 -10.19 -19.74
C LEU A 343 22.05 -11.70 -19.48
N LEU A 344 22.17 -12.54 -20.52
CA LEU A 344 22.47 -13.96 -20.36
C LEU A 344 23.86 -14.21 -19.73
N GLN A 345 24.74 -13.21 -19.73
CA GLN A 345 26.07 -13.25 -19.12
C GLN A 345 26.18 -12.39 -17.85
N ASP A 346 25.04 -11.94 -17.30
CA ASP A 346 25.05 -11.12 -16.09
C ASP A 346 25.71 -11.86 -14.92
N SER A 347 26.42 -11.13 -14.05
CA SER A 347 27.09 -11.72 -12.88
C SER A 347 26.10 -12.30 -11.87
N ASP A 348 24.85 -11.83 -11.87
CA ASP A 348 23.79 -12.33 -11.02
C ASP A 348 22.95 -13.41 -11.73
N ALA A 349 22.84 -14.58 -11.10
CA ALA A 349 22.12 -15.72 -11.65
C ALA A 349 20.61 -15.47 -11.83
N THR A 350 20.00 -14.62 -11.00
CA THR A 350 18.57 -14.26 -11.11
C THR A 350 18.35 -13.40 -12.33
N VAL A 351 19.26 -12.44 -12.60
CA VAL A 351 19.20 -11.62 -13.81
C VAL A 351 19.32 -12.50 -15.06
N ARG A 352 20.31 -13.41 -15.11
CA ARG A 352 20.47 -14.36 -16.22
C ARG A 352 19.21 -15.20 -16.45
N LYS A 353 18.67 -15.80 -15.38
CA LYS A 353 17.44 -16.62 -15.45
C LYS A 353 16.26 -15.82 -15.99
N ASN A 354 16.01 -14.62 -15.44
CA ASN A 354 14.93 -13.76 -15.91
C ASN A 354 15.12 -13.40 -17.40
N ALA A 355 16.35 -13.14 -17.84
CA ALA A 355 16.66 -12.81 -19.23
C ALA A 355 16.35 -14.00 -20.14
N ALA A 356 16.77 -15.21 -19.77
CA ALA A 356 16.46 -16.43 -20.52
C ALA A 356 14.96 -16.71 -20.60
N GLU A 357 14.22 -16.58 -19.49
CA GLU A 357 12.75 -16.74 -19.53
C GLU A 357 12.07 -15.68 -20.40
N ALA A 358 12.53 -14.43 -20.34
CA ALA A 358 12.01 -13.35 -21.18
C ALA A 358 12.26 -13.65 -22.67
N LEU A 359 13.47 -14.07 -23.03
CA LEU A 359 13.81 -14.49 -24.39
C LEU A 359 12.97 -15.68 -24.85
N GLN A 360 12.69 -16.65 -23.97
CA GLN A 360 11.82 -17.79 -24.27
C GLN A 360 10.38 -17.35 -24.56
N ARG A 361 9.82 -16.42 -23.78
CA ARG A 361 8.49 -15.83 -24.01
C ARG A 361 8.42 -15.08 -25.33
N LEU A 362 9.51 -14.38 -25.70
CA LEU A 362 9.66 -13.72 -27.00
C LEU A 362 9.92 -14.69 -28.16
N ARG A 363 9.92 -16.00 -27.90
CA ARG A 363 10.22 -17.06 -28.87
C ARG A 363 11.55 -16.86 -29.57
N TRP A 364 12.48 -16.18 -28.90
CA TRP A 364 13.84 -16.01 -29.39
C TRP A 364 14.52 -17.37 -29.49
N ARG A 365 15.47 -17.48 -30.43
CA ARG A 365 16.34 -18.62 -30.61
C ARG A 365 17.79 -18.13 -30.71
N PRO A 366 18.74 -18.81 -30.05
CA PRO A 366 20.16 -18.53 -30.21
C PRO A 366 20.55 -18.54 -31.69
N THR A 367 21.35 -17.56 -32.10
CA THR A 367 21.86 -17.45 -33.48
C THR A 367 23.24 -18.08 -33.64
N ASN A 368 23.92 -18.34 -32.53
CA ASN A 368 25.23 -18.98 -32.48
C ASN A 368 25.37 -19.84 -31.22
N LYS A 369 26.35 -20.73 -31.20
CA LYS A 369 26.58 -21.67 -30.09
C LYS A 369 26.94 -20.96 -28.78
N THR A 370 27.59 -19.81 -28.82
CA THR A 370 27.93 -19.05 -27.60
C THR A 370 26.68 -18.51 -26.92
N GLU A 371 25.77 -17.90 -27.69
CA GLU A 371 24.45 -17.50 -27.20
C GLU A 371 23.66 -18.70 -26.64
N GLU A 372 23.75 -19.85 -27.31
CA GLU A 372 23.07 -21.08 -26.89
C GLU A 372 23.60 -21.59 -25.55
N VAL A 373 24.92 -21.67 -25.37
CA VAL A 373 25.52 -22.08 -24.10
C VAL A 373 25.08 -21.15 -22.95
N TRP A 374 25.17 -19.83 -23.12
CA TRP A 374 24.78 -18.89 -22.07
C TRP A 374 23.29 -18.96 -21.75
N PHE A 375 22.45 -19.19 -22.76
CA PHE A 375 21.03 -19.43 -22.57
C PHE A 375 20.76 -20.72 -21.75
N LEU A 376 21.46 -21.81 -22.04
CA LEU A 376 21.35 -23.07 -21.32
C LEU A 376 21.88 -22.97 -19.87
N ILE A 377 23.00 -22.27 -19.66
CA ILE A 377 23.54 -21.96 -18.33
C ILE A 377 22.52 -21.18 -17.50
N ALA A 378 21.92 -20.13 -18.09
CA ALA A 378 20.90 -19.32 -17.41
C ALA A 378 19.66 -20.14 -17.00
N LEU A 379 19.29 -21.15 -17.79
CA LEU A 379 18.20 -22.09 -17.49
C LEU A 379 18.63 -23.31 -16.66
N ARG A 380 19.91 -23.39 -16.29
CA ARG A 380 20.52 -24.51 -15.55
C ARG A 380 20.40 -25.88 -16.23
N ARG A 381 20.55 -25.92 -17.57
CA ARG A 381 20.43 -27.12 -18.41
C ARG A 381 21.79 -27.76 -18.71
N ALA A 382 22.38 -28.39 -17.71
CA ALA A 382 23.74 -28.95 -17.79
C ALA A 382 23.94 -29.96 -18.93
N GLU A 383 23.00 -30.90 -19.11
CA GLU A 383 23.10 -31.96 -20.10
C GLU A 383 23.11 -31.41 -21.53
N GLU A 384 22.28 -30.40 -21.80
CA GLU A 384 22.25 -29.70 -23.08
C GLU A 384 23.57 -28.94 -23.31
N CYS A 385 24.16 -28.32 -22.27
CA CYS A 385 25.50 -27.72 -22.38
C CYS A 385 26.57 -28.76 -22.74
N VAL A 386 26.53 -29.95 -22.12
CA VAL A 386 27.48 -31.04 -22.43
C VAL A 386 27.33 -31.50 -23.88
N ALA A 387 26.10 -31.59 -24.39
CA ALA A 387 25.84 -31.94 -25.79
C ALA A 387 26.41 -30.93 -26.81
N LEU A 388 26.62 -29.67 -26.41
CA LEU A 388 27.27 -28.65 -27.26
C LEU A 388 28.80 -28.81 -27.33
N GLY A 389 29.39 -29.64 -26.47
CA GLY A 389 30.82 -30.00 -26.50
C GLY A 389 31.75 -28.86 -26.09
N SER A 390 32.90 -28.76 -26.76
CA SER A 390 34.02 -27.89 -26.39
C SER A 390 33.69 -26.38 -26.32
N VAL A 391 32.63 -25.93 -27.01
CA VAL A 391 32.17 -24.53 -26.99
C VAL A 391 31.58 -24.16 -25.62
N ALA A 392 31.10 -25.14 -24.85
CA ALA A 392 30.54 -24.91 -23.52
C ALA A 392 31.60 -24.73 -22.42
N VAL A 393 32.85 -25.11 -22.68
CA VAL A 393 33.91 -25.17 -21.67
C VAL A 393 34.23 -23.81 -21.07
N GLU A 394 34.53 -22.78 -21.88
CA GLU A 394 34.88 -21.45 -21.35
C GLU A 394 33.72 -20.78 -20.57
N PRO A 395 32.46 -20.79 -21.07
CA PRO A 395 31.33 -20.29 -20.29
C PRO A 395 31.11 -21.05 -18.98
N LEU A 396 31.26 -22.38 -18.97
CA LEU A 396 31.13 -23.20 -17.76
C LEU A 396 32.27 -22.92 -16.76
N ILE A 397 33.50 -22.74 -17.23
CA ILE A 397 34.63 -22.30 -16.39
C ILE A 397 34.31 -20.93 -15.76
N THR A 398 33.74 -20.00 -16.53
CA THR A 398 33.38 -18.67 -16.02
C THR A 398 32.41 -18.75 -14.84
N VAL A 399 31.40 -19.62 -14.91
CA VAL A 399 30.40 -19.76 -13.84
C VAL A 399 30.82 -20.69 -12.69
N LEU A 400 32.06 -21.21 -12.68
CA LEU A 400 32.65 -21.82 -11.49
C LEU A 400 32.86 -20.81 -10.36
N GLN A 401 32.93 -19.52 -10.66
CA GLN A 401 33.03 -18.44 -9.66
C GLN A 401 31.67 -17.81 -9.34
N ASP A 402 30.57 -18.44 -9.75
CA ASP A 402 29.24 -17.89 -9.53
C ASP A 402 28.88 -17.81 -8.03
N PRO A 403 28.24 -16.73 -7.56
CA PRO A 403 27.83 -16.61 -6.17
C PRO A 403 26.92 -17.77 -5.69
N GLU A 404 26.09 -18.30 -6.60
CA GLU A 404 25.12 -19.34 -6.31
C GLU A 404 25.75 -20.75 -6.38
N ALA A 405 25.75 -21.46 -5.26
CA ALA A 405 26.25 -22.84 -5.18
C ALA A 405 25.61 -23.79 -6.21
N PRO A 406 24.29 -23.73 -6.50
CA PRO A 406 23.69 -24.58 -7.52
C PRO A 406 24.25 -24.34 -8.94
N VAL A 407 24.68 -23.11 -9.26
CA VAL A 407 25.26 -22.80 -10.57
C VAL A 407 26.69 -23.35 -10.66
N ARG A 408 27.50 -23.16 -9.60
CA ARG A 408 28.84 -23.73 -9.52
C ARG A 408 28.81 -25.26 -9.61
N LEU A 409 27.92 -25.90 -8.87
CA LEU A 409 27.72 -27.36 -8.89
C LEU A 409 27.35 -27.87 -10.29
N MET A 410 26.42 -27.20 -10.96
CA MET A 410 26.05 -27.52 -12.34
C MET A 410 27.27 -27.45 -13.27
N ALA A 411 28.08 -26.41 -13.15
CA ALA A 411 29.27 -26.21 -13.95
C ALA A 411 30.33 -27.28 -13.69
N VAL A 412 30.61 -27.61 -12.44
CA VAL A 412 31.52 -28.70 -12.05
C VAL A 412 31.09 -30.02 -12.68
N LYS A 413 29.80 -30.39 -12.54
CA LYS A 413 29.26 -31.64 -13.10
C LYS A 413 29.38 -31.65 -14.63
N ALA A 414 29.05 -30.56 -15.30
CA ALA A 414 29.13 -30.46 -16.76
C ALA A 414 30.57 -30.53 -17.28
N LEU A 415 31.50 -29.81 -16.65
CA LEU A 415 32.92 -29.83 -17.03
C LEU A 415 33.55 -31.21 -16.84
N GLY A 416 33.19 -31.93 -15.76
CA GLY A 416 33.65 -33.31 -15.55
C GLY A 416 33.11 -34.30 -16.58
N LEU A 417 31.95 -34.02 -17.20
CA LEU A 417 31.42 -34.83 -18.30
C LEU A 417 32.03 -34.48 -19.67
N LEU A 418 32.36 -33.20 -19.87
CA LEU A 418 33.05 -32.74 -21.07
C LEU A 418 34.49 -33.24 -21.13
N ALA A 419 35.12 -33.46 -19.97
CA ALA A 419 36.48 -33.99 -19.84
C ALA A 419 37.53 -33.21 -20.67
N ASP A 420 37.37 -31.89 -20.77
CA ASP A 420 38.28 -31.00 -21.49
C ASP A 420 39.41 -30.52 -20.57
N GLU A 421 40.66 -30.63 -21.02
CA GLU A 421 41.87 -30.31 -20.25
C GLU A 421 41.90 -28.87 -19.72
N ARG A 422 41.21 -27.93 -20.39
CA ARG A 422 41.12 -26.53 -19.98
C ARG A 422 40.41 -26.36 -18.65
N ALA A 423 39.60 -27.34 -18.25
CA ALA A 423 38.85 -27.33 -16.98
C ALA A 423 39.68 -27.78 -15.78
N VAL A 424 40.87 -28.36 -15.97
CA VAL A 424 41.64 -28.99 -14.89
C VAL A 424 42.04 -27.98 -13.80
N GLU A 425 42.74 -26.89 -14.15
CA GLU A 425 43.15 -25.88 -13.16
C GLU A 425 41.94 -25.17 -12.51
N PRO A 426 40.91 -24.74 -13.27
CA PRO A 426 39.71 -24.18 -12.66
C PRO A 426 39.01 -25.13 -11.68
N LEU A 427 38.93 -26.43 -11.99
CA LEU A 427 38.33 -27.43 -11.10
C LEU A 427 39.23 -27.72 -9.89
N ILE A 428 40.55 -27.70 -10.04
CA ILE A 428 41.47 -27.81 -8.89
C ILE A 428 41.18 -26.71 -7.87
N ALA A 429 40.89 -25.48 -8.30
CA ALA A 429 40.53 -24.40 -7.38
C ALA A 429 39.22 -24.69 -6.60
N MET A 430 38.30 -25.45 -7.17
CA MET A 430 37.00 -25.79 -6.55
C MET A 430 37.09 -26.79 -5.39
N VAL A 431 38.24 -27.43 -5.19
CA VAL A 431 38.47 -28.30 -4.01
C VAL A 431 38.42 -27.52 -2.69
N ALA A 432 38.56 -26.19 -2.75
CA ALA A 432 38.45 -25.30 -1.60
C ALA A 432 37.06 -24.64 -1.48
N ASP A 433 36.06 -25.08 -2.25
CA ASP A 433 34.71 -24.51 -2.14
C ASP A 433 34.14 -24.71 -0.72
N ARG A 434 33.40 -23.70 -0.24
CA ARG A 434 32.72 -23.75 1.05
C ARG A 434 31.68 -24.87 1.14
N ASP A 435 31.09 -25.25 0.01
CA ASP A 435 30.04 -26.26 -0.07
C ASP A 435 30.63 -27.67 -0.25
N ALA A 436 30.30 -28.59 0.64
CA ALA A 436 30.78 -29.96 0.58
C ALA A 436 30.30 -30.72 -0.66
N GLU A 437 29.09 -30.44 -1.16
CA GLU A 437 28.58 -31.08 -2.38
C GLU A 437 29.42 -30.67 -3.59
N ILE A 438 29.85 -29.40 -3.64
CA ILE A 438 30.72 -28.91 -4.71
C ILE A 438 32.11 -29.55 -4.61
N ARG A 439 32.69 -29.66 -3.41
CA ARG A 439 33.99 -30.34 -3.22
C ARG A 439 33.94 -31.81 -3.64
N SER A 440 32.88 -32.53 -3.24
CA SER A 440 32.64 -33.92 -3.66
C SER A 440 32.49 -34.04 -5.18
N ALA A 441 31.62 -33.22 -5.79
CA ALA A 441 31.44 -33.21 -7.24
C ALA A 441 32.73 -32.84 -7.99
N THR A 442 33.57 -31.98 -7.40
CA THR A 442 34.87 -31.59 -7.95
C THR A 442 35.83 -32.77 -7.94
N ALA A 443 35.90 -33.53 -6.85
CA ALA A 443 36.70 -34.74 -6.79
C ALA A 443 36.29 -35.74 -7.88
N VAL A 444 34.99 -35.98 -8.06
CA VAL A 444 34.46 -36.82 -9.13
C VAL A 444 34.84 -36.30 -10.52
N ALA A 445 34.72 -34.99 -10.75
CA ALA A 445 35.04 -34.37 -12.04
C ALA A 445 36.55 -34.49 -12.38
N LEU A 446 37.43 -34.23 -11.41
CA LEU A 446 38.88 -34.39 -11.56
C LEU A 446 39.28 -35.85 -11.81
N GLY A 447 38.61 -36.80 -11.14
CA GLY A 447 38.79 -38.23 -11.38
C GLY A 447 38.42 -38.65 -12.82
N LYS A 448 37.35 -38.08 -13.37
CA LYS A 448 36.95 -38.32 -14.78
C LYS A 448 37.92 -37.72 -15.79
N LEU A 449 38.48 -36.55 -15.49
CA LEU A 449 39.51 -35.90 -16.32
C LEU A 449 40.80 -36.73 -16.36
N GLY A 450 41.14 -37.42 -15.27
CA GLY A 450 42.31 -38.31 -15.25
C GLY A 450 43.66 -37.57 -15.18
N ASP A 451 43.67 -36.26 -14.99
CA ASP A 451 44.87 -35.44 -15.07
C ASP A 451 45.68 -35.46 -13.77
N TYR A 452 46.98 -35.76 -13.88
CA TYR A 452 47.91 -35.88 -12.75
C TYR A 452 48.10 -34.58 -11.96
N ARG A 453 47.83 -33.41 -12.56
CA ARG A 453 47.87 -32.11 -11.87
C ARG A 453 46.90 -32.03 -10.69
N ALA A 454 45.82 -32.80 -10.72
CA ALA A 454 44.81 -32.85 -9.67
C ALA A 454 45.23 -33.67 -8.43
N VAL A 455 46.26 -34.53 -8.55
CA VAL A 455 46.58 -35.54 -7.53
C VAL A 455 46.89 -34.90 -6.18
N GLU A 456 47.70 -33.84 -6.15
CA GLU A 456 48.08 -33.20 -4.88
C GLU A 456 46.83 -32.62 -4.16
N SER A 457 45.95 -31.94 -4.89
CA SER A 457 44.72 -31.39 -4.32
C SER A 457 43.72 -32.47 -3.88
N LEU A 458 43.61 -33.58 -4.60
CA LEU A 458 42.78 -34.72 -4.19
C LEU A 458 43.32 -35.42 -2.94
N ILE A 459 44.65 -35.48 -2.76
CA ILE A 459 45.26 -35.98 -1.51
C ILE A 459 44.87 -35.09 -0.34
N GLU A 460 44.81 -33.78 -0.54
CA GLU A 460 44.40 -32.85 0.51
C GLU A 460 42.94 -33.07 0.93
N LEU A 461 42.03 -33.37 -0.01
CA LEU A 461 40.62 -33.70 0.24
C LEU A 461 40.40 -35.00 1.03
N LEU A 462 41.39 -35.89 1.14
CA LEU A 462 41.27 -37.08 2.01
C LEU A 462 41.17 -36.74 3.50
N ALA A 463 41.43 -35.49 3.88
CA ALA A 463 41.25 -34.99 5.24
C ALA A 463 40.05 -34.03 5.37
N ASP A 464 39.13 -34.02 4.39
CA ASP A 464 37.91 -33.24 4.48
C ASP A 464 37.03 -33.69 5.66
N ALA A 465 36.23 -32.76 6.20
CA ALA A 465 35.32 -33.05 7.28
C ALA A 465 34.09 -33.87 6.82
N ASP A 466 33.75 -33.77 5.54
CA ASP A 466 32.63 -34.49 4.95
C ASP A 466 33.07 -35.86 4.41
N GLU A 467 32.39 -36.91 4.86
CA GLU A 467 32.73 -38.30 4.51
C GLU A 467 32.60 -38.58 3.01
N GLN A 468 31.60 -38.00 2.34
CA GLN A 468 31.39 -38.18 0.91
C GLN A 468 32.53 -37.54 0.11
N VAL A 469 33.00 -36.37 0.52
CA VAL A 469 34.16 -35.71 -0.10
C VAL A 469 35.40 -36.60 -0.01
N THR A 470 35.67 -37.20 1.17
CA THR A 470 36.82 -38.11 1.33
C THR A 470 36.69 -39.40 0.50
N GLU A 471 35.47 -39.91 0.32
CA GLU A 471 35.19 -41.07 -0.52
C GLU A 471 35.48 -40.77 -1.99
N ASP A 472 34.90 -39.68 -2.51
CA ASP A 472 35.06 -39.30 -3.91
C ASP A 472 36.51 -38.94 -4.24
N ALA A 473 37.23 -38.29 -3.30
CA ALA A 473 38.65 -38.00 -3.46
C ALA A 473 39.49 -39.28 -3.55
N TRP A 474 39.20 -40.29 -2.72
CA TRP A 474 39.89 -41.58 -2.80
C TRP A 474 39.60 -42.30 -4.12
N GLN A 475 38.34 -42.33 -4.57
CA GLN A 475 37.97 -42.94 -5.85
C GLN A 475 38.66 -42.22 -7.02
N ALA A 476 38.71 -40.90 -7.01
CA ALA A 476 39.40 -40.10 -8.02
C ALA A 476 40.91 -40.39 -8.05
N LEU A 477 41.57 -40.44 -6.89
CA LEU A 477 42.99 -40.81 -6.79
C LEU A 477 43.27 -42.20 -7.35
N LYS A 478 42.39 -43.16 -7.04
CA LYS A 478 42.48 -44.53 -7.57
C LYS A 478 42.31 -44.57 -9.09
N ALA A 479 41.36 -43.80 -9.63
CA ALA A 479 41.14 -43.70 -11.07
C ALA A 479 42.34 -43.08 -11.81
N ILE A 480 42.93 -42.00 -11.28
CA ILE A 480 44.06 -41.29 -11.91
C ILE A 480 45.37 -42.09 -11.82
N THR A 481 45.66 -42.66 -10.65
CA THR A 481 46.97 -43.25 -10.36
C THR A 481 47.03 -44.77 -10.54
N GLY A 482 45.87 -45.44 -10.58
CA GLY A 482 45.76 -46.90 -10.54
C GLY A 482 46.23 -47.52 -9.21
N LYS A 483 46.40 -46.72 -8.15
CA LYS A 483 46.82 -47.18 -6.82
C LYS A 483 45.67 -47.13 -5.82
N ASP A 484 45.76 -47.94 -4.77
CA ASP A 484 44.75 -47.97 -3.72
C ASP A 484 45.44 -48.03 -2.35
N PHE A 485 45.52 -46.87 -1.69
CA PHE A 485 46.01 -46.74 -0.32
C PHE A 485 44.87 -46.39 0.66
N ARG A 486 43.61 -46.68 0.28
CA ARG A 486 42.41 -46.24 1.01
C ARG A 486 42.42 -44.73 1.25
N LYS A 487 41.71 -44.24 2.27
CA LYS A 487 41.64 -42.82 2.64
C LYS A 487 42.84 -42.32 3.46
N THR A 488 44.00 -42.98 3.40
CA THR A 488 45.15 -42.63 4.25
C THR A 488 46.03 -41.54 3.62
N LYS A 489 45.70 -40.28 3.90
CA LYS A 489 46.39 -39.08 3.35
C LYS A 489 47.93 -39.14 3.39
N LEU A 490 48.52 -39.53 4.52
CA LEU A 490 49.99 -39.59 4.65
C LEU A 490 50.63 -40.57 3.66
N THR A 491 50.03 -41.75 3.46
CA THR A 491 50.56 -42.76 2.53
C THR A 491 50.48 -42.29 1.09
N TRP A 492 49.37 -41.67 0.70
CA TRP A 492 49.22 -41.04 -0.61
C TRP A 492 50.25 -39.93 -0.83
N LYS A 493 50.46 -39.05 0.16
CA LYS A 493 51.42 -37.95 0.09
C LYS A 493 52.86 -38.45 -0.08
N SER A 494 53.27 -39.44 0.71
CA SER A 494 54.60 -40.08 0.58
C SER A 494 54.78 -40.73 -0.80
N TRP A 495 53.76 -41.45 -1.28
CA TRP A 495 53.83 -42.07 -2.60
C TRP A 495 53.92 -41.03 -3.72
N TRP A 496 53.14 -39.95 -3.65
CA TRP A 496 53.15 -38.89 -4.67
C TRP A 496 54.50 -38.17 -4.74
N ILE A 497 55.11 -37.81 -3.59
CA ILE A 497 56.45 -37.19 -3.55
C ILE A 497 57.50 -38.04 -4.27
N LEU A 498 57.43 -39.37 -4.10
CA LEU A 498 58.38 -40.30 -4.70
C LEU A 498 58.12 -40.59 -6.19
N ASN A 499 56.92 -40.31 -6.72
CA ASN A 499 56.53 -40.71 -8.07
C ASN A 499 56.11 -39.56 -9.00
N LYS A 500 55.88 -38.34 -8.49
CA LYS A 500 55.40 -37.20 -9.29
C LYS A 500 56.30 -36.80 -10.47
N HIS A 501 57.59 -37.13 -10.42
CA HIS A 501 58.54 -36.88 -11.51
C HIS A 501 58.35 -37.81 -12.73
N LYS A 502 57.50 -38.83 -12.60
CA LYS A 502 57.21 -39.81 -13.66
C LYS A 502 55.96 -39.45 -14.48
N PHE A 503 55.29 -38.35 -14.13
CA PHE A 503 54.01 -37.92 -14.68
C PHE A 503 54.12 -36.54 -15.32
#